data_AF-A0A1B6MM60-F1
#
_entry.id   AF-A0A1B6MM60-F1
#
_cell.length_a   1.000
_cell.length_b   1.000
_cell.length_c   1.000
_cell.angle_alpha   90.00
_cell.angle_beta   90.00
_cell.angle_gamma   90.00
#
_symmetry.space_group_name_H-M   'P 1'
#
loop_
_entity.id
_entity.type
_entity.pdbx_description
1 polymer ?
#
loop_
_entity_poly.entity_id
_entity_poly.type
_entity_poly.pdbx_seq_one_letter_code
_entity_poly.pdbx_strand_id
1 'polypeptide(L)'
;AFIKNMFDHGWRAYPERVAAIHVINPPPVMELTLNLFKPFLKQKMRNRIQIHSSVEGLKDHIPLESIPVDYGGLGPSCHDMNRAWQDKMVECRDLLDTVAN
;
A
#
# COMPACT_ATOMS: atom_id res chain seq x y z
N ALA A 1 8.60 20.27 -12.62
CA ALA A 1 8.74 20.91 -11.29
C ALA A 1 7.67 20.43 -10.31
N PHE A 2 6.38 20.59 -10.62
CA PHE A 2 5.25 20.26 -9.71
C PHE A 2 5.18 18.78 -9.28
N ILE A 3 5.11 17.83 -10.23
CA ILE A 3 4.94 16.39 -9.92
C ILE A 3 6.10 15.84 -9.08
N LYS A 4 7.35 16.18 -9.44
CA LYS A 4 8.53 15.77 -8.68
C LYS A 4 8.46 16.27 -7.23
N ASN A 5 8.10 17.55 -7.03
CA ASN A 5 8.00 18.14 -5.70
C ASN A 5 6.84 17.53 -4.90
N MET A 6 5.70 17.23 -5.54
CA MET A 6 4.59 16.52 -4.91
C MET A 6 5.02 15.15 -4.36
N PHE A 7 5.76 14.36 -5.13
CA PHE A 7 6.28 13.07 -4.65
C PHE A 7 7.39 13.23 -3.60
N ASP A 8 8.34 14.16 -3.80
CA ASP A 8 9.43 14.38 -2.85
C ASP A 8 8.92 14.89 -1.49
N HIS A 9 7.95 15.81 -1.48
CA HIS A 9 7.37 16.35 -0.25
C HIS A 9 6.33 15.42 0.35
N GLY A 10 5.42 14.86 -0.46
CA GLY A 10 4.42 13.91 0.02
C GLY A 10 5.06 12.72 0.73
N TRP A 11 6.06 12.09 0.10
CA TRP A 11 6.74 10.95 0.71
C TRP A 11 7.55 11.30 1.97
N ARG A 12 8.06 12.53 2.08
CA ARG A 12 8.82 12.99 3.26
C ARG A 12 7.93 13.51 4.38
N ALA A 13 6.70 13.93 4.06
CA ALA A 13 5.75 14.46 5.02
C ALA A 13 5.12 13.36 5.88
N TYR A 14 5.06 12.13 5.37
CA TYR A 14 4.66 10.97 6.18
C TYR A 14 5.88 10.44 6.96
N PRO A 15 5.84 10.42 8.32
CA PRO A 15 6.91 9.85 9.14
C PRO A 15 7.01 8.32 9.02
N GLU A 16 6.20 7.71 8.16
CA GLU A 16 6.12 6.27 7.98
C GLU A 16 7.30 5.72 7.17
N ARG A 17 7.92 4.66 7.71
CA ARG A 17 8.97 3.93 7.02
C ARG A 17 8.36 2.73 6.27
N VAL A 18 7.89 2.95 5.05
CA VAL A 18 7.38 1.88 4.15
C VAL A 18 8.33 0.68 4.15
N ALA A 19 7.88 -0.53 4.51
CA ALA A 19 8.75 -1.70 4.51
C ALA A 19 8.88 -2.30 3.11
N ALA A 20 7.74 -2.58 2.46
CA ALA A 20 7.60 -3.10 1.12
C ALA A 20 6.26 -2.63 0.51
N ILE A 21 6.14 -2.68 -0.81
CA ILE A 21 4.91 -2.44 -1.56
C ILE A 21 4.69 -3.65 -2.46
N HIS A 22 3.62 -4.38 -2.25
CA HIS A 22 3.27 -5.56 -3.04
C HIS A 22 2.11 -5.22 -3.98
N VAL A 23 2.34 -5.37 -5.28
CA VAL A 23 1.30 -5.23 -6.30
C VAL A 23 0.95 -6.62 -6.81
N ILE A 24 -0.31 -7.03 -6.67
CA ILE A 24 -0.78 -8.37 -7.02
C ILE A 24 -1.65 -8.30 -8.25
N ASN A 25 -1.46 -9.23 -9.18
CA ASN A 25 -2.26 -9.38 -10.41
C ASN A 25 -2.48 -8.04 -11.15
N PRO A 26 -1.41 -7.27 -11.44
CA PRO A 26 -1.58 -5.99 -12.09
C PRO A 26 -2.08 -6.15 -13.53
N PRO A 27 -2.92 -5.23 -14.03
CA PRO A 27 -3.24 -5.19 -15.45
C PRO A 27 -1.99 -4.84 -16.28
N PRO A 28 -1.90 -5.22 -17.56
CA PRO A 28 -0.74 -4.93 -18.40
C PRO A 28 -0.33 -3.44 -18.45
N VAL A 29 -1.30 -2.53 -18.34
CA VAL A 29 -1.06 -1.08 -18.29
C VAL A 29 -0.24 -0.62 -17.08
N MET A 30 -0.20 -1.40 -15.99
CA MET A 30 0.56 -1.05 -14.78
C MET A 30 2.06 -0.91 -15.06
N GLU A 31 2.61 -1.66 -16.01
CA GLU A 31 4.02 -1.55 -16.37
C GLU A 31 4.36 -0.15 -16.91
N LEU A 32 3.48 0.40 -17.74
CA LEU A 32 3.58 1.77 -18.25
C LEU A 32 3.53 2.78 -17.10
N THR A 33 2.57 2.61 -16.19
CA THR A 33 2.41 3.47 -15.01
C THR A 33 3.66 3.45 -14.13
N LEU A 34 4.21 2.26 -13.84
CA LEU A 34 5.43 2.13 -13.05
C LEU A 34 6.63 2.75 -13.76
N ASN A 35 6.77 2.56 -15.07
CA ASN A 35 7.85 3.18 -15.85
C ASN A 35 7.76 4.71 -15.83
N LEU A 36 6.56 5.27 -15.83
CA LEU A 36 6.34 6.71 -15.69
C LEU A 36 6.73 7.22 -14.30
N PHE A 37 6.47 6.45 -13.24
CA PHE A 37 6.78 6.86 -11.86
C PHE A 37 8.20 6.56 -11.38
N LYS A 38 8.88 5.56 -11.98
CA LYS A 38 10.25 5.12 -11.63
C LYS A 38 11.28 6.26 -11.47
N PRO A 39 11.30 7.30 -12.32
CA PRO A 39 12.25 8.41 -12.19
C PRO A 39 12.09 9.25 -10.91
N PHE A 40 10.89 9.27 -10.32
CA PHE A 40 10.60 10.04 -9.10
C PHE A 40 10.91 9.26 -7.82
N LEU A 41 11.05 7.94 -7.91
CA LEU A 41 11.35 7.08 -6.78
C LEU A 41 12.85 7.02 -6.53
N LYS A 42 13.28 7.09 -5.27
CA LYS A 42 14.67 6.79 -4.89
C LYS A 42 14.95 5.29 -5.10
N GLN A 43 16.21 4.89 -5.33
CA GLN A 43 16.58 3.48 -5.48
C GLN A 43 16.05 2.61 -4.34
N LYS A 44 16.10 3.13 -3.10
CA LYS A 44 15.56 2.46 -1.91
C LYS A 44 14.05 2.16 -2.03
N MET A 45 13.26 3.05 -2.63
CA MET A 45 11.82 2.80 -2.82
C MET A 45 11.57 1.87 -3.99
N ARG A 46 12.35 1.98 -5.08
CA ARG A 46 12.26 1.03 -6.21
C ARG A 46 12.49 -0.41 -5.74
N ASN A 47 13.48 -0.65 -4.88
CA ASN A 47 13.78 -1.98 -4.33
C ASN A 47 12.70 -2.52 -3.39
N ARG A 48 11.77 -1.67 -2.92
CA ARG A 48 10.67 -2.07 -2.04
C ARG A 48 9.41 -2.44 -2.80
N ILE A 49 9.30 -2.05 -4.06
CA ILE A 49 8.14 -2.39 -4.91
C ILE A 49 8.38 -3.78 -5.48
N GLN A 50 7.44 -4.68 -5.23
CA GLN A 50 7.46 -6.07 -5.66
C GLN A 50 6.16 -6.36 -6.38
N ILE A 51 6.27 -6.93 -7.57
CA ILE A 51 5.13 -7.20 -8.44
C ILE A 51 4.95 -8.71 -8.50
N HIS A 52 3.73 -9.14 -8.23
CA HIS A 52 3.33 -10.54 -8.13
C HIS A 52 2.26 -10.80 -9.18
N SER A 53 2.47 -11.80 -10.04
CA SER A 53 1.46 -12.21 -11.03
C SER A 53 0.26 -12.88 -10.37
N SER A 54 0.45 -13.52 -9.21
CA SER A 54 -0.60 -14.14 -8.41
C SER A 54 -0.27 -14.03 -6.91
N VAL A 55 -1.19 -14.48 -6.07
CA VAL A 55 -1.06 -14.38 -4.61
C VAL A 55 -0.03 -15.36 -4.06
N GLU A 56 0.31 -16.42 -4.80
CA GLU A 56 1.38 -17.36 -4.46
C GLU A 56 2.70 -16.65 -4.18
N GLY A 57 3.09 -15.69 -5.02
CA GLY A 57 4.30 -14.90 -4.80
C GLY A 57 4.26 -14.02 -3.55
N LEU A 58 3.07 -13.65 -3.08
CA LEU A 58 2.90 -12.86 -1.86
C LEU A 58 3.06 -13.70 -0.58
N LYS A 59 2.74 -15.00 -0.64
CA LYS A 59 2.81 -15.93 0.51
C LYS A 59 4.23 -16.06 1.08
N ASP A 60 5.24 -15.81 0.26
CA ASP A 60 6.66 -15.81 0.67
C ASP A 60 7.04 -14.57 1.49
N HIS A 61 6.18 -13.54 1.54
CA HIS A 61 6.47 -12.26 2.18
C HIS A 61 5.62 -11.98 3.43
N ILE A 62 4.38 -12.47 3.47
CA ILE A 62 3.47 -12.28 4.61
C ILE A 62 2.67 -13.57 4.90
N PRO A 63 2.27 -13.82 6.16
CA PRO A 63 1.48 -14.99 6.53
C PRO A 63 0.13 -15.04 5.81
N LEU A 64 -0.36 -16.26 5.53
CA LEU A 64 -1.64 -16.49 4.85
C LEU A 64 -2.82 -15.90 5.60
N GLU A 65 -2.76 -15.90 6.93
CA GLU A 65 -3.78 -15.36 7.83
C GLU A 65 -3.88 -13.83 7.75
N SER A 66 -2.84 -13.17 7.21
CA SER A 66 -2.83 -11.73 6.95
C SER A 66 -3.35 -11.36 5.56
N ILE A 67 -3.55 -12.36 4.69
CA ILE A 67 -4.05 -12.16 3.32
C ILE A 67 -5.56 -12.40 3.31
N PRO A 68 -6.38 -11.49 2.78
CA PRO A 68 -7.83 -11.68 2.69
C PRO A 68 -8.23 -12.96 1.94
N VAL A 69 -9.32 -13.60 2.37
CA VAL A 69 -9.91 -14.75 1.65
C VAL A 69 -10.27 -14.43 0.19
N ASP A 70 -10.63 -13.19 -0.13
CA ASP A 70 -10.95 -12.76 -1.50
C ASP A 70 -9.73 -12.83 -2.44
N TYR A 71 -8.52 -12.83 -1.87
CA TYR A 71 -7.26 -13.02 -2.59
C TYR A 71 -6.73 -14.45 -2.43
N GLY A 72 -7.48 -15.40 -1.87
CA GLY A 72 -7.01 -16.77 -1.66
C GLY A 72 -6.07 -16.96 -0.47
N GLY A 73 -6.15 -16.05 0.51
CA GLY A 73 -5.55 -16.20 1.84
C GLY A 73 -6.49 -16.86 2.86
N LEU A 74 -6.15 -16.74 4.14
CA LEU A 74 -6.90 -17.25 5.29
C LEU A 74 -7.40 -16.14 6.24
N GLY A 75 -7.14 -14.88 5.93
CA GLY A 75 -7.56 -13.72 6.71
C GLY A 75 -9.02 -13.29 6.44
N PRO A 76 -9.52 -12.27 7.15
CA PRO A 76 -10.88 -11.78 6.96
C PRO A 76 -11.12 -11.27 5.53
N SER A 77 -12.38 -11.24 5.09
CA SER A 77 -12.71 -10.70 3.76
C SER A 77 -12.34 -9.21 3.66
N CYS A 78 -12.08 -8.73 2.46
CA CYS A 78 -11.85 -7.31 2.16
C CYS A 78 -13.02 -6.45 2.69
N HIS A 79 -14.25 -6.97 2.58
CA HIS A 79 -15.44 -6.30 3.09
C HIS A 79 -15.40 -6.15 4.61
N ASP A 80 -15.07 -7.22 5.33
CA ASP A 80 -15.04 -7.20 6.80
C ASP A 80 -13.86 -6.39 7.33
N MET A 81 -12.70 -6.47 6.67
CA MET A 81 -11.55 -5.61 6.98
C MET A 81 -11.88 -4.14 6.76
N ASN A 82 -12.53 -3.80 5.64
CA ASN A 82 -12.94 -2.42 5.38
C ASN A 82 -13.94 -1.92 6.42
N ARG A 83 -14.92 -2.75 6.83
CA ARG A 83 -15.85 -2.41 7.91
C ARG A 83 -15.13 -2.17 9.22
N ALA A 84 -14.27 -3.10 9.64
CA ALA A 84 -13.49 -2.97 10.87
C ALA A 84 -12.61 -1.71 10.85
N TRP A 85 -12.05 -1.36 9.68
CA TRP A 85 -11.27 -0.14 9.52
C TRP A 85 -12.12 1.12 9.65
N GLN A 86 -13.32 1.14 9.06
CA GLN A 86 -14.28 2.24 9.22
C GLN A 86 -14.70 2.41 10.68
N ASP A 87 -15.01 1.32 11.38
CA ASP A 87 -15.35 1.34 12.79
C ASP A 87 -14.19 1.92 13.62
N LYS A 88 -12.94 1.50 13.31
CA LYS A 88 -11.75 2.03 13.98
C LYS A 88 -11.54 3.53 13.71
N MET A 89 -11.78 4.00 12.49
CA MET A 89 -11.71 5.42 12.15
C MET A 89 -12.75 6.25 12.91
N VAL A 90 -13.95 5.70 13.15
CA VAL A 90 -14.98 6.35 13.98
C VAL A 90 -14.57 6.36 15.44
N GLU A 91 -14.05 5.24 15.97
CA GLU A 91 -13.54 5.14 17.35
C GLU A 91 -12.41 6.14 17.62
N CYS A 92 -11.50 6.33 16.65
CA CYS A 92 -10.37 7.24 16.75
C CYS A 92 -10.70 8.69 16.35
N ARG A 93 -11.97 9.05 16.16
CA ARG A 93 -12.37 10.40 15.70
C ARG A 93 -11.75 11.52 16.52
N ASP A 94 -11.87 11.47 17.85
CA ASP A 94 -11.38 12.54 18.72
C ASP A 94 -9.84 12.69 18.64
N LEU A 95 -9.13 11.57 18.50
CA LEU A 95 -7.68 11.58 18.28
C LEU A 95 -7.33 12.21 16.93
N LEU A 96 -8.07 11.85 15.87
CA LEU A 96 -7.87 12.40 14.54
C LEU A 96 -8.15 13.91 14.50
N ASP A 97 -9.20 14.37 15.19
CA ASP A 97 -9.52 15.79 15.34
C ASP A 97 -8.43 16.55 16.10
N THR A 98 -7.79 15.89 17.09
CA THR A 98 -6.67 16.47 17.84
C THR A 98 -5.41 16.62 16.98
N VAL A 99 -5.14 15.68 16.06
CA VAL A 99 -3.95 15.72 15.19
C VAL A 99 -4.17 16.63 13.97
N ALA A 100 -5.42 16.85 13.57
CA ALA A 100 -5.78 17.70 12.42
C ALA A 100 -5.71 19.21 12.70
N ASN A 101 -5.75 19.61 13.98
CA ASN A 101 -5.67 21.00 14.45
C ASN A 101 -4.29 21.32 15.03
#